data_AF-A0A420SMB3-F1
#
_entry.id   AF-A0A420SMB3-F1
#
_cell.length_a   1.000
_cell.length_b   1.000
_cell.length_c   1.000
_cell.angle_alpha   90.00
_cell.angle_beta   90.00
_cell.angle_gamma   90.00
#
_symmetry.space_group_name_H-M   'P 1'
#
loop_
_entity.id
_entity.type
_entity.pdbx_description
1 polymer ?
#
loop_
_entity_poly.entity_id
_entity_poly.type
_entity_poly.pdbx_seq_one_letter_code
_entity_poly.pdbx_strand_id
1 'polypeptide(L)'
;MKPSTPQQQGRLALLPTEILLMITGKPKGEGGTLPYRDLKGLALSCSRLFHIIRPMYHFADGYAVFHSAVAHGDLEVMQRCAELGAAPRTIRDLPRGCSCPSEVPHKKHRLFDSLLEFVASGASPLGKSLNGLQWLLDEELEANEQIDQPWYENGNDDCDHMPELLVTILSRNTERARTSGIIKMIELMKRYGYCLPYQMNIRTRYRLYPHERDNPDLIKQPRDVALRLHCPPSFLKIVLEEYQHHNLDIKGIYSTVPVQLTTWAGNSEGDRFEWHL
;
A
#
# COMPACT_ATOMS: atom_id res chain seq x y z
N MET A 1 30.05 41.03 -17.58
CA MET A 1 30.00 39.84 -18.45
C MET A 1 28.90 38.92 -17.94
N LYS A 2 27.83 38.68 -18.71
CA LYS A 2 26.84 37.65 -18.38
C LYS A 2 27.44 36.29 -18.76
N PRO A 3 27.38 35.26 -17.90
CA PRO A 3 27.85 33.94 -18.28
C PRO A 3 26.93 33.39 -19.38
N SER A 4 27.50 33.10 -20.54
CA SER A 4 26.81 32.43 -21.63
C SER A 4 26.53 30.99 -21.21
N THR A 5 25.26 30.66 -20.95
CA THR A 5 24.81 29.28 -20.83
C THR A 5 25.18 28.50 -22.09
N PRO A 6 25.71 27.27 -22.00
CA PRO A 6 26.03 26.48 -23.18
C PRO A 6 24.74 26.24 -23.97
N GLN A 7 24.65 26.76 -25.19
CA GLN A 7 23.63 26.33 -26.14
C GLN A 7 23.97 24.89 -26.53
N GLN A 8 23.28 23.92 -25.93
CA GLN A 8 23.36 22.54 -26.38
C GLN A 8 22.82 22.45 -27.81
N GLN A 9 23.73 22.32 -28.78
CA GLN A 9 23.45 22.11 -30.21
C GLN A 9 23.03 20.66 -30.49
N GLY A 10 22.01 20.16 -29.80
CA GLY A 10 21.48 18.82 -30.06
C GLY A 10 20.78 18.80 -31.43
N ARG A 11 21.29 18.02 -32.41
CA ARG A 11 20.66 17.86 -33.73
C ARG A 11 19.19 17.40 -33.65
N LEU A 12 18.85 16.63 -32.63
CA LEU A 12 17.47 16.24 -32.32
C LEU A 12 16.57 17.45 -32.02
N ALA A 13 17.06 18.45 -31.30
CA ALA A 13 16.28 19.65 -30.96
C ALA A 13 15.96 20.53 -32.18
N LEU A 14 16.64 20.31 -33.31
CA LEU A 14 16.40 21.02 -34.57
C LEU A 14 15.35 20.35 -35.45
N LEU A 15 14.97 19.11 -35.14
CA LEU A 15 13.96 18.39 -35.93
C LEU A 15 12.58 19.06 -35.84
N PRO A 16 11.74 18.96 -36.88
CA PRO A 16 10.33 19.35 -36.78
C PRO A 16 9.61 18.58 -35.67
N THR A 17 8.61 19.22 -35.06
CA THR A 17 7.88 18.65 -33.93
C THR A 17 7.19 17.35 -34.31
N GLU A 18 6.74 17.24 -35.55
CA GLU A 18 6.12 16.04 -36.12
C GLU A 18 7.07 14.84 -36.09
N ILE A 19 8.34 15.05 -36.45
CA ILE A 19 9.37 14.00 -36.43
C ILE A 19 9.71 13.63 -34.99
N LEU A 20 9.79 14.61 -34.10
CA LEU A 20 10.01 14.35 -32.67
C LEU A 20 8.89 13.52 -32.05
N LEU A 21 7.62 13.80 -32.39
CA LEU A 21 6.47 13.02 -31.96
C LEU A 21 6.40 11.65 -32.62
N MET A 22 6.94 11.48 -33.84
CA MET A 22 7.09 10.13 -34.43
C MET A 22 8.11 9.28 -33.67
N ILE A 23 9.20 9.90 -33.18
CA ILE A 23 10.24 9.21 -32.40
C ILE A 23 9.76 8.88 -30.99
N THR A 24 9.11 9.85 -30.34
CA THR A 24 8.76 9.76 -28.91
C THR A 24 7.36 9.22 -28.64
N GLY A 25 6.52 9.14 -29.67
CA GLY A 25 5.10 8.83 -29.57
C GLY A 25 4.24 10.10 -29.54
N LYS A 26 2.93 9.92 -29.73
CA LYS A 26 1.95 11.01 -29.59
C LYS A 26 1.41 11.04 -28.16
N PRO A 27 1.22 12.22 -27.55
CA PRO A 27 0.53 12.34 -26.28
C PRO A 27 -0.96 12.01 -26.49
N LYS A 28 -1.32 10.74 -26.39
CA LYS A 28 -2.70 10.26 -26.48
C LYS A 28 -3.17 9.54 -25.21
N GLY A 29 -2.74 9.99 -24.04
CA GLY A 29 -3.17 9.41 -22.75
C GLY A 29 -2.73 7.96 -22.50
N GLU A 30 -2.15 7.27 -23.48
CA GLU A 30 -1.72 5.87 -23.39
C GLU A 30 -0.23 5.71 -23.10
N GLY A 31 0.47 6.80 -22.79
CA GLY A 31 1.93 6.82 -22.71
C GLY A 31 2.57 6.84 -24.10
N GLY A 32 3.72 7.50 -24.22
CA GLY A 32 4.51 7.40 -25.45
C GLY A 32 4.96 5.96 -25.71
N THR A 33 5.46 5.67 -26.91
CA THR A 33 6.02 4.35 -27.25
C THR A 33 7.33 4.04 -26.52
N LEU A 34 7.97 5.08 -25.96
CA LEU A 34 9.25 4.96 -25.27
C LEU A 34 9.07 4.75 -23.76
N PRO A 35 9.95 3.96 -23.13
CA PRO A 35 10.02 3.83 -21.69
C PRO A 35 10.19 5.17 -20.97
N TYR A 36 9.64 5.30 -19.76
CA TYR A 36 9.68 6.56 -18.98
C TYR A 36 11.13 7.01 -18.71
N ARG A 37 12.07 6.07 -18.59
CA ARG A 37 13.50 6.34 -18.37
C ARG A 37 14.14 7.05 -19.57
N ASP A 38 13.80 6.62 -20.77
CA ASP A 38 14.31 7.20 -22.02
C ASP A 38 13.68 8.57 -22.25
N LEU A 39 12.37 8.69 -21.98
CA LEU A 39 11.67 9.98 -21.99
C LEU A 39 12.29 10.97 -20.99
N LYS A 40 12.67 10.52 -19.78
CA LYS A 40 13.37 11.36 -18.80
C LYS A 40 14.71 11.83 -19.34
N GLY A 41 15.52 10.93 -19.90
CA GLY A 41 16.82 11.28 -20.49
C GLY A 41 16.68 12.30 -21.62
N LEU A 42 15.72 12.10 -22.52
CA LEU A 42 15.43 13.02 -23.62
C LEU A 42 14.92 14.38 -23.11
N ALA A 43 14.05 14.41 -22.11
CA ALA A 43 13.55 15.65 -21.52
C ALA A 43 14.67 16.48 -20.89
N LEU A 44 15.68 15.84 -20.30
CA LEU A 44 16.84 16.51 -19.72
C LEU A 44 17.85 17.02 -20.75
N SER A 45 17.75 16.58 -22.01
CA SER A 45 18.73 16.91 -23.05
C SER A 45 18.58 18.30 -23.68
N CYS A 46 17.37 18.89 -23.66
CA CYS A 46 17.15 20.30 -24.00
C CYS A 46 15.75 20.78 -23.59
N SER A 47 15.57 22.10 -23.46
CA SER A 47 14.29 22.71 -23.08
C SER A 47 13.15 22.40 -24.06
N ARG A 48 13.44 22.36 -25.37
CA ARG A 48 12.41 22.05 -26.38
C ARG A 48 11.86 20.63 -26.20
N LEU A 49 12.74 19.64 -25.99
CA LEU A 49 12.34 18.26 -25.76
C LEU A 49 11.64 18.10 -24.41
N PHE A 50 12.07 18.82 -23.37
CA PHE A 50 11.34 18.86 -22.11
C PHE A 50 9.86 19.22 -22.30
N HIS A 51 9.56 20.30 -23.03
CA HIS A 51 8.18 20.72 -23.26
C HIS A 51 7.37 19.74 -24.09
N ILE A 52 7.98 19.10 -25.09
CA ILE A 52 7.31 18.09 -25.93
C ILE A 52 7.04 16.81 -25.13
N ILE A 53 7.99 16.37 -24.31
CA ILE A 53 7.97 15.07 -23.63
C ILE A 53 7.21 15.08 -22.32
N ARG A 54 7.22 16.22 -21.61
CA ARG A 54 6.59 16.34 -20.29
C ARG A 54 5.16 15.77 -20.25
N PRO A 55 4.27 16.00 -21.23
CA PRO A 55 2.93 15.40 -21.24
C PRO A 55 2.93 13.88 -21.35
N MET A 56 3.91 13.26 -22.02
CA MET A 56 3.98 11.80 -22.21
C MET A 56 4.63 11.08 -21.04
N TYR A 57 5.57 11.76 -20.36
CA TYR A 57 6.36 11.20 -19.26
C TYR A 57 5.51 10.58 -18.15
N HIS A 58 4.41 11.23 -17.79
CA HIS A 58 3.55 10.79 -16.69
C HIS A 58 2.69 9.56 -17.01
N PHE A 59 2.42 9.30 -18.30
CA PHE A 59 1.60 8.17 -18.77
C PHE A 59 2.44 6.95 -19.20
N ALA A 60 3.75 7.12 -19.37
CA ALA A 60 4.64 6.08 -19.89
C ALA A 60 4.76 4.87 -18.95
N ASP A 61 5.08 3.71 -19.54
CA ASP A 61 5.28 2.43 -18.87
C ASP A 61 4.13 2.04 -17.92
N GLY A 62 2.88 2.27 -18.36
CA GLY A 62 1.70 2.02 -17.53
C GLY A 62 1.72 2.87 -16.26
N TYR A 63 1.94 4.19 -16.42
CA TYR A 63 1.95 5.15 -15.31
C TYR A 63 3.03 4.86 -14.25
N ALA A 64 4.21 4.37 -14.67
CA ALA A 64 5.28 3.97 -13.77
C ALA A 64 5.71 5.10 -12.81
N VAL A 65 5.64 6.36 -13.25
CA VAL A 65 5.94 7.55 -12.43
C VAL A 65 4.97 7.66 -11.25
N PHE A 66 3.68 7.51 -11.50
CA PHE A 66 2.66 7.58 -10.44
C PHE A 66 2.80 6.41 -9.47
N HIS A 67 2.93 5.17 -9.96
CA HIS A 67 3.14 4.02 -9.09
C HIS A 67 4.41 4.15 -8.24
N SER A 68 5.50 4.68 -8.80
CA SER A 68 6.72 4.96 -8.05
C SER A 68 6.49 6.04 -6.99
N ALA A 69 5.73 7.09 -7.31
CA ALA A 69 5.42 8.16 -6.37
C ALA A 69 4.59 7.65 -5.19
N VAL A 70 3.56 6.84 -5.46
CA VAL A 70 2.75 6.16 -4.44
C VAL A 70 3.61 5.30 -3.53
N ALA A 71 4.46 4.44 -4.10
CA ALA A 71 5.36 3.58 -3.33
C ALA A 71 6.26 4.37 -2.36
N HIS A 72 6.72 5.57 -2.76
CA HIS A 72 7.58 6.40 -1.91
C HIS A 72 6.81 7.43 -1.05
N GLY A 73 5.49 7.53 -1.18
CA GLY A 73 4.70 8.60 -0.56
C GLY A 73 5.10 10.00 -1.06
N ASP A 74 5.50 10.13 -2.32
CA ASP A 74 5.87 11.40 -2.93
C ASP A 74 4.62 12.18 -3.34
N LEU A 75 4.03 12.88 -2.36
CA LEU A 75 2.75 13.57 -2.50
C LEU A 75 2.76 14.60 -3.65
N GLU A 76 3.85 15.34 -3.84
CA GLU A 76 3.93 16.34 -4.91
C GLU A 76 3.83 15.71 -6.30
N VAL A 77 4.49 14.56 -6.49
CA VAL A 77 4.44 13.84 -7.77
C VAL A 77 3.09 13.13 -7.93
N MET A 78 2.52 12.58 -6.86
CA MET A 78 1.17 11.98 -6.87
C MET A 78 0.11 13.00 -7.32
N GLN A 79 0.07 14.17 -6.67
CA GLN A 79 -0.85 15.25 -7.00
C GLN A 79 -0.65 15.75 -8.43
N ARG A 80 0.59 15.95 -8.86
CA ARG A 80 0.89 16.35 -10.24
C ARG A 80 0.42 15.32 -11.28
N CYS A 81 0.61 14.03 -10.99
CA CYS A 81 0.06 12.98 -11.86
C CYS A 81 -1.47 13.04 -11.90
N ALA A 82 -2.13 13.26 -10.77
CA ALA A 82 -3.59 13.38 -10.71
C ALA A 82 -4.11 14.60 -11.49
N GLU A 83 -3.50 15.78 -11.32
CA GLU A 83 -3.82 17.00 -12.08
C GLU A 83 -3.72 16.80 -13.60
N LEU A 84 -2.78 15.94 -14.03
CA LEU A 84 -2.55 15.63 -15.43
C LEU A 84 -3.43 14.48 -15.94
N GLY A 85 -4.28 13.87 -15.11
CA GLY A 85 -5.07 12.68 -15.46
C GLY A 85 -4.22 11.39 -15.60
N ALA A 86 -3.01 11.40 -15.05
CA ALA A 86 -2.04 10.30 -15.08
C ALA A 86 -1.93 9.54 -13.73
N ALA A 87 -2.97 9.61 -12.91
CA ALA A 87 -3.10 8.86 -11.66
C ALA A 87 -4.12 7.71 -11.84
N PRO A 88 -3.69 6.56 -12.39
CA PRO A 88 -4.61 5.44 -12.58
C PRO A 88 -5.10 4.90 -11.23
N ARG A 89 -6.39 4.58 -11.15
CA ARG A 89 -6.98 3.85 -10.03
C ARG A 89 -6.91 2.33 -10.20
N THR A 90 -6.09 1.86 -11.14
CA THR A 90 -6.02 0.46 -11.52
C THR A 90 -5.02 -0.32 -10.67
N ILE A 91 -5.30 -1.61 -10.51
CA ILE A 91 -4.36 -2.59 -9.98
C ILE A 91 -3.16 -2.70 -10.93
N ARG A 92 -1.95 -2.70 -10.37
CA ARG A 92 -0.70 -2.89 -11.10
C ARG A 92 -0.33 -4.36 -11.16
N ASP A 93 -0.16 -4.89 -12.36
CA ASP A 93 0.45 -6.20 -12.55
C ASP A 93 1.98 -6.14 -12.32
N LEU A 94 2.49 -7.14 -11.61
CA LEU A 94 3.90 -7.36 -11.29
C LEU A 94 4.35 -8.64 -11.98
N PRO A 95 4.89 -8.56 -13.22
CA PRO A 95 5.26 -9.74 -14.01
C PRO A 95 6.29 -10.64 -13.31
N ARG A 96 7.14 -10.03 -12.47
CA ARG A 96 8.21 -10.69 -11.71
C ARG A 96 7.81 -11.05 -10.27
N GLY A 97 6.58 -10.76 -9.86
CA GLY A 97 6.09 -10.94 -8.49
C GLY A 97 6.45 -9.78 -7.53
N CYS A 98 5.75 -9.74 -6.39
CA CYS A 98 5.96 -8.80 -5.28
C CYS A 98 7.18 -9.15 -4.42
N SER A 99 7.81 -8.13 -3.79
CA SER A 99 8.84 -8.28 -2.74
C SER A 99 8.37 -7.88 -1.33
N CYS A 100 7.11 -7.51 -1.19
CA CYS A 100 6.41 -7.26 0.06
C CYS A 100 6.67 -8.39 1.05
N PRO A 101 6.77 -8.07 2.35
CA PRO A 101 6.84 -9.08 3.38
C PRO A 101 5.46 -9.70 3.65
N SER A 102 4.57 -9.66 2.66
CA SER A 102 3.42 -10.56 2.57
C SER A 102 3.98 -11.98 2.42
N GLU A 103 3.36 -12.92 3.10
CA GLU A 103 3.93 -14.27 3.24
C GLU A 103 3.89 -15.07 1.93
N VAL A 104 3.33 -14.50 0.86
CA VAL A 104 3.15 -15.21 -0.41
C VAL A 104 3.37 -14.29 -1.60
N PRO A 105 4.00 -14.83 -2.66
CA PRO A 105 4.09 -14.12 -3.92
C PRO A 105 2.70 -13.82 -4.48
N HIS A 106 2.34 -12.55 -4.55
CA HIS A 106 1.27 -12.07 -5.41
C HIS A 106 1.88 -11.29 -6.59
N LYS A 107 1.13 -11.23 -7.68
CA LYS A 107 1.53 -10.56 -8.93
C LYS A 107 0.72 -9.31 -9.21
N LYS A 108 -0.03 -8.82 -8.22
CA LYS A 108 -0.94 -7.69 -8.36
C LYS A 108 -0.86 -6.82 -7.13
N HIS A 109 -0.70 -5.52 -7.33
CA HIS A 109 -0.70 -4.49 -6.29
C HIS A 109 -1.79 -3.46 -6.54
N ARG A 110 -2.64 -3.23 -5.53
CA ARG A 110 -3.31 -1.93 -5.40
C ARG A 110 -2.28 -0.87 -5.02
N LEU A 111 -2.70 0.39 -5.10
CA LEU A 111 -1.86 1.53 -4.75
C LEU A 111 -1.43 1.47 -3.27
N PHE A 112 -2.34 1.08 -2.37
CA PHE A 112 -2.04 0.87 -0.95
C PHE A 112 -0.96 -0.19 -0.73
N ASP A 113 -1.03 -1.34 -1.41
CA ASP A 113 -0.06 -2.42 -1.22
C ASP A 113 1.36 -1.97 -1.59
N SER A 114 1.48 -1.16 -2.65
CA SER A 114 2.77 -0.59 -3.08
C SER A 114 3.36 0.36 -2.04
N LEU A 115 2.52 1.19 -1.41
CA LEU A 115 2.96 2.09 -0.33
C LEU A 115 3.36 1.29 0.91
N LEU A 116 2.55 0.31 1.32
CA LEU A 116 2.82 -0.49 2.51
C LEU A 116 4.06 -1.41 2.34
N GLU A 117 4.33 -1.92 1.14
CA GLU A 117 5.56 -2.66 0.84
C GLU A 117 6.82 -1.81 1.14
N PHE A 118 6.82 -0.56 0.70
CA PHE A 118 7.94 0.36 0.91
C PHE A 118 8.06 0.82 2.36
N VAL A 119 6.92 0.99 3.03
CA VAL A 119 6.89 1.20 4.47
C VAL A 119 7.53 0.00 5.17
N ALA A 120 7.18 -1.23 4.78
CA ALA A 120 7.69 -2.44 5.40
C ALA A 120 9.20 -2.63 5.19
N SER A 121 9.69 -2.38 3.96
CA SER A 121 11.12 -2.45 3.63
C SER A 121 11.96 -1.36 4.30
N GLY A 122 11.32 -0.28 4.76
CA GLY A 122 11.99 0.87 5.33
C GLY A 122 12.67 1.77 4.30
N ALA A 123 12.35 1.60 3.02
CA ALA A 123 12.92 2.37 1.92
C ALA A 123 12.40 3.83 1.88
N SER A 124 11.23 4.13 2.47
CA SER A 124 10.67 5.49 2.51
C SER A 124 10.57 6.06 3.94
N PRO A 125 10.83 7.36 4.14
CA PRO A 125 10.50 8.05 5.38
C PRO A 125 9.01 7.94 5.70
N LEU A 126 8.68 7.61 6.96
CA LEU A 126 7.29 7.43 7.37
C LEU A 126 6.45 8.69 7.23
N GLY A 127 7.02 9.89 7.39
CA GLY A 127 6.28 11.14 7.18
C GLY A 127 5.75 11.30 5.76
N LYS A 128 6.55 10.91 4.76
CA LYS A 128 6.12 10.88 3.35
C LYS A 128 5.06 9.81 3.13
N SER A 129 5.30 8.63 3.68
CA SER A 129 4.35 7.51 3.57
C SER A 129 3.00 7.82 4.22
N LEU A 130 2.97 8.55 5.34
CA LEU A 130 1.75 8.99 6.00
C LEU A 130 0.97 10.00 5.14
N ASN A 131 1.66 10.97 4.54
CA ASN A 131 1.02 11.93 3.62
C ASN A 131 0.48 11.25 2.35
N GLY A 132 1.23 10.29 1.80
CA GLY A 132 0.79 9.48 0.67
C GLY A 132 -0.43 8.62 1.04
N LEU A 133 -0.41 7.98 2.22
CA LEU A 133 -1.54 7.19 2.74
C LEU A 133 -2.80 8.05 2.88
N GLN A 134 -2.67 9.22 3.49
CA GLN A 134 -3.75 10.21 3.64
C GLN A 134 -4.37 10.56 2.28
N TRP A 135 -3.54 10.89 1.29
CA TRP A 135 -4.02 11.21 -0.05
C TRP A 135 -4.75 10.04 -0.72
N LEU A 136 -4.26 8.80 -0.57
CA LEU A 136 -4.95 7.63 -1.11
C LEU A 136 -6.33 7.42 -0.48
N LEU A 137 -6.43 7.62 0.84
CA LEU A 137 -7.69 7.53 1.58
C LEU A 137 -8.67 8.66 1.20
N ASP A 138 -8.16 9.89 1.00
CA ASP A 138 -8.95 11.04 0.53
C ASP A 138 -9.52 10.84 -0.88
N GLU A 139 -8.82 10.07 -1.73
CA GLU A 139 -9.29 9.69 -3.07
C GLU A 139 -10.31 8.54 -3.06
N GLU A 140 -10.77 8.13 -1.87
CA GLU A 140 -11.74 7.04 -1.65
C GLU A 140 -11.27 5.71 -2.26
N LEU A 141 -9.95 5.49 -2.27
CA LEU A 141 -9.38 4.22 -2.71
C LEU A 141 -9.55 3.17 -1.62
N GLU A 142 -9.90 1.96 -2.04
CA GLU A 142 -10.10 0.83 -1.13
C GLU A 142 -8.78 0.44 -0.44
N ALA A 143 -8.80 0.46 0.89
CA ALA A 143 -7.62 0.26 1.73
C ALA A 143 -7.74 -0.96 2.67
N ASN A 144 -8.85 -1.70 2.64
CA ASN A 144 -9.05 -2.93 3.42
C ASN A 144 -8.00 -4.00 3.05
N GLU A 145 -7.90 -5.08 3.80
CA GLU A 145 -7.05 -6.22 3.43
C GLU A 145 -7.48 -6.84 2.09
N GLN A 146 -6.54 -7.36 1.28
CA GLN A 146 -6.89 -7.92 -0.03
C GLN A 146 -7.68 -9.25 0.08
N ILE A 147 -8.95 -9.20 -0.31
CA ILE A 147 -9.88 -10.35 -0.37
C ILE A 147 -9.71 -11.15 -1.67
N ASP A 148 -9.04 -10.62 -2.70
CA ASP A 148 -8.89 -11.22 -4.05
C ASP A 148 -7.94 -12.43 -4.11
N GLN A 149 -7.71 -13.05 -2.97
CA GLN A 149 -6.79 -14.14 -2.82
C GLN A 149 -7.52 -15.50 -2.68
N PRO A 150 -7.04 -16.58 -3.33
CA PRO A 150 -7.74 -17.87 -3.46
C PRO A 150 -8.25 -18.61 -2.20
N TRP A 151 -7.99 -18.14 -0.98
CA TRP A 151 -8.53 -18.74 0.26
C TRP A 151 -9.62 -17.90 0.91
N TYR A 152 -9.92 -16.70 0.40
CA TYR A 152 -11.16 -15.99 0.69
C TYR A 152 -12.29 -16.39 -0.28
N GLU A 153 -12.16 -17.55 -0.94
CA GLU A 153 -13.12 -18.13 -1.90
C GLU A 153 -14.56 -18.31 -1.38
N ASN A 154 -14.81 -18.08 -0.08
CA ASN A 154 -16.12 -18.26 0.55
C ASN A 154 -16.75 -16.94 1.04
N GLY A 155 -16.94 -15.97 0.14
CA GLY A 155 -17.86 -14.85 0.36
C GLY A 155 -17.63 -14.09 1.67
N ASN A 156 -16.37 -13.73 1.94
CA ASN A 156 -16.05 -12.91 3.10
C ASN A 156 -16.37 -11.45 2.77
N ASP A 157 -17.68 -11.14 2.74
CA ASP A 157 -18.21 -9.82 2.34
C ASP A 157 -17.95 -8.72 3.39
N ASP A 158 -17.44 -9.07 4.59
CA ASP A 158 -17.44 -8.20 5.78
C ASP A 158 -16.05 -7.81 6.33
N CYS A 159 -14.95 -8.09 5.63
CA CYS A 159 -13.61 -7.74 6.14
C CYS A 159 -13.18 -6.31 5.78
N ASP A 160 -13.81 -5.30 6.40
CA ASP A 160 -13.42 -3.88 6.32
C ASP A 160 -12.24 -3.50 7.24
N HIS A 161 -11.45 -4.49 7.66
CA HIS A 161 -10.28 -4.22 8.48
C HIS A 161 -9.10 -3.72 7.64
N MET A 162 -8.26 -2.90 8.26
CA MET A 162 -7.01 -2.45 7.66
C MET A 162 -6.04 -3.62 7.40
N PRO A 163 -5.03 -3.45 6.53
CA PRO A 163 -4.10 -4.51 6.21
C PRO A 163 -3.30 -4.96 7.44
N GLU A 164 -3.22 -6.27 7.65
CA GLU A 164 -2.48 -6.91 8.74
C GLU A 164 -1.00 -6.52 8.73
N LEU A 165 -0.50 -6.13 7.56
CA LEU A 165 0.88 -5.73 7.34
C LEU A 165 1.31 -4.59 8.28
N LEU A 166 0.44 -3.62 8.60
CA LEU A 166 0.80 -2.53 9.53
C LEU A 166 1.09 -3.05 10.94
N VAL A 167 0.22 -3.91 11.47
CA VAL A 167 0.41 -4.53 12.79
C VAL A 167 1.58 -5.51 12.76
N THR A 168 1.80 -6.19 11.64
CA THR A 168 2.96 -7.08 11.43
C THR A 168 4.28 -6.32 11.48
N ILE A 169 4.38 -5.19 10.78
CA ILE A 169 5.57 -4.31 10.82
C ILE A 169 5.79 -3.82 12.24
N LEU A 170 4.74 -3.33 12.91
CA LEU A 170 4.79 -2.89 14.30
C LEU A 170 5.34 -3.99 15.23
N SER A 171 4.88 -5.23 15.05
CA SER A 171 5.32 -6.37 15.85
C SER A 171 6.82 -6.68 15.72
N ARG A 172 7.40 -6.42 14.54
CA ARG A 172 8.80 -6.70 14.22
C ARG A 172 9.73 -5.52 14.50
N ASN A 173 9.18 -4.34 14.80
CA ASN A 173 9.95 -3.11 14.95
C ASN A 173 10.24 -2.78 16.41
N THR A 174 11.50 -2.43 16.70
CA THR A 174 11.94 -1.99 18.03
C THR A 174 12.31 -0.50 18.05
N GLU A 175 12.36 0.15 16.89
CA GLU A 175 12.79 1.53 16.75
C GLU A 175 11.62 2.48 17.07
N ARG A 176 11.77 3.28 18.13
CA ARG A 176 10.67 4.08 18.68
C ARG A 176 10.05 5.06 17.68
N ALA A 177 10.85 5.75 16.86
CA ALA A 177 10.32 6.75 15.93
C ALA A 177 9.53 6.08 14.80
N ARG A 178 10.07 4.98 14.26
CA ARG A 178 9.37 4.13 13.30
C ARG A 178 8.08 3.54 13.85
N THR A 179 8.13 2.94 15.03
CA THR A 179 6.93 2.41 15.72
C THR A 179 5.86 3.49 15.92
N SER A 180 6.24 4.70 16.35
CA SER A 180 5.30 5.83 16.47
C SER A 180 4.68 6.23 15.13
N GLY A 181 5.45 6.22 14.04
CA GLY A 181 4.93 6.53 12.71
C GLY A 181 3.97 5.47 12.18
N ILE A 182 4.22 4.18 12.43
CA ILE A 182 3.28 3.10 12.07
C ILE A 182 1.97 3.23 12.85
N ILE A 183 2.04 3.56 14.15
CA ILE A 183 0.83 3.81 14.96
C ILE A 183 0.01 4.97 14.39
N LYS A 184 0.65 6.05 13.93
CA LYS A 184 -0.05 7.16 13.27
C LYS A 184 -0.74 6.75 11.98
N MET A 185 -0.15 5.82 11.21
CA MET A 185 -0.81 5.26 10.02
C MET A 185 -2.05 4.44 10.40
N ILE A 186 -1.96 3.64 11.46
CA ILE A 186 -3.10 2.88 12.01
C ILE A 186 -4.21 3.83 12.47
N GLU A 187 -3.88 4.86 13.28
CA GLU A 187 -4.83 5.88 13.73
C GLU A 187 -5.50 6.60 12.55
N LEU A 188 -4.73 6.89 11.49
CA LEU A 188 -5.26 7.48 10.28
C LEU A 188 -6.28 6.57 9.61
N MET A 189 -5.96 5.29 9.37
CA MET A 189 -6.90 4.35 8.76
C MET A 189 -8.19 4.20 9.59
N LYS A 190 -8.09 4.17 10.92
CA LYS A 190 -9.27 4.15 11.81
C LYS A 190 -10.19 5.36 11.62
N ARG A 191 -9.66 6.55 11.34
CA ARG A 191 -10.47 7.75 11.07
C ARG A 191 -11.28 7.63 9.77
N TYR A 192 -10.84 6.78 8.84
CA TYR A 192 -11.54 6.47 7.60
C TYR A 192 -12.49 5.26 7.74
N GLY A 193 -12.68 4.74 8.95
CA GLY A 193 -13.61 3.64 9.22
C GLY A 193 -12.99 2.24 9.18
N TYR A 194 -11.69 2.11 8.89
CA TYR A 194 -11.05 0.79 8.86
C TYR A 194 -10.74 0.29 10.28
N CYS A 195 -11.29 -0.88 10.62
CA CYS A 195 -11.06 -1.51 11.91
C CYS A 195 -9.66 -2.16 11.96
N LEU A 196 -9.13 -2.40 13.17
CA LEU A 196 -7.96 -3.28 13.31
C LEU A 196 -8.29 -4.71 12.83
N PRO A 197 -7.33 -5.47 12.28
CA PRO A 197 -7.54 -6.90 12.04
C PRO A 197 -7.76 -7.61 13.37
N TYR A 198 -8.75 -8.48 13.47
CA TYR A 198 -8.99 -9.24 14.71
C TYR A 198 -8.00 -10.40 14.85
N GLN A 199 -7.91 -11.24 13.82
CA GLN A 199 -6.94 -12.30 13.67
C GLN A 199 -5.96 -11.93 12.56
N MET A 200 -4.70 -12.26 12.77
CA MET A 200 -3.65 -12.08 11.79
C MET A 200 -3.13 -13.44 11.35
N ASN A 201 -2.43 -13.48 10.20
CA ASN A 201 -1.62 -14.60 9.75
C ASN A 201 -2.38 -15.95 9.62
N ILE A 202 -3.71 -15.89 9.46
CA ILE A 202 -4.60 -17.02 9.20
C ILE A 202 -4.08 -17.86 8.02
N ARG A 203 -3.56 -17.18 6.99
CA ARG A 203 -2.98 -17.81 5.80
C ARG A 203 -1.77 -18.70 6.12
N THR A 204 -0.92 -18.32 7.06
CA THR A 204 0.24 -19.15 7.47
C THR A 204 -0.27 -20.47 8.03
N ARG A 205 -1.27 -20.40 8.92
CA ARG A 205 -1.86 -21.58 9.57
C ARG A 205 -2.41 -22.56 8.54
N TYR A 206 -3.12 -22.06 7.51
CA TYR A 206 -3.67 -22.91 6.46
C TYR A 206 -2.64 -23.66 5.61
N ARG A 207 -1.38 -23.22 5.61
CA ARG A 207 -0.30 -23.90 4.88
C ARG A 207 0.38 -24.99 5.67
N LEU A 208 0.16 -25.02 6.98
CA LEU A 208 0.70 -26.04 7.86
C LEU A 208 -0.06 -27.36 7.67
N TYR A 209 0.61 -28.46 8.01
CA TYR A 209 -0.02 -29.77 8.04
C TYR A 209 -1.13 -29.80 9.10
N PRO A 210 -2.19 -30.61 8.93
CA PRO A 210 -3.32 -30.63 9.87
C PRO A 210 -2.90 -30.75 11.35
N HIS A 211 -1.92 -31.59 11.67
CA HIS A 211 -1.43 -31.79 13.04
C HIS A 211 -0.65 -30.58 13.62
N GLU A 212 -0.21 -29.65 12.79
CA GLU A 212 0.44 -28.41 13.21
C GLU A 212 -0.58 -27.29 13.43
N ARG A 213 -1.80 -27.39 12.88
CA ARG A 213 -2.83 -26.34 12.95
C ARG A 213 -3.52 -26.25 14.31
N ASP A 214 -3.39 -27.26 15.15
CA ASP A 214 -4.06 -27.35 16.44
C ASP A 214 -3.41 -26.44 17.51
N ASN A 215 -2.27 -25.82 17.20
CA ASN A 215 -1.63 -24.87 18.12
C ASN A 215 -2.34 -23.50 18.08
N PRO A 216 -3.00 -23.06 19.17
CA PRO A 216 -3.70 -21.78 19.24
C PRO A 216 -2.75 -20.57 19.14
N ASP A 217 -1.48 -20.72 19.53
CA ASP A 217 -0.47 -19.65 19.47
C ASP A 217 -0.04 -19.29 18.03
N LEU A 218 -0.54 -20.03 17.04
CA LEU A 218 -0.26 -19.75 15.64
C LEU A 218 -0.98 -18.52 15.12
N ILE A 219 -2.17 -18.19 15.63
CA ILE A 219 -2.90 -17.00 15.21
C ILE A 219 -2.52 -15.84 16.10
N LYS A 220 -1.92 -14.81 15.51
CA LYS A 220 -1.55 -13.59 16.22
C LYS A 220 -2.71 -12.62 16.21
N GLN A 221 -2.81 -11.86 17.29
CA GLN A 221 -3.77 -10.77 17.42
C GLN A 221 -3.06 -9.45 17.69
N PRO A 222 -3.66 -8.29 17.34
CA PRO A 222 -3.10 -6.99 17.70
C PRO A 222 -2.82 -6.83 19.20
N ARG A 223 -3.63 -7.47 20.05
CA ARG A 223 -3.41 -7.45 21.51
C ARG A 223 -2.06 -8.05 21.89
N ASP A 224 -1.62 -9.12 21.23
CA ASP A 224 -0.34 -9.79 21.52
C ASP A 224 0.83 -8.89 21.14
N VAL A 225 0.64 -8.05 20.12
CA VAL A 225 1.61 -7.01 19.72
C VAL A 225 1.62 -5.86 20.73
N ALA A 226 0.44 -5.43 21.17
CA ALA A 226 0.28 -4.34 22.14
C ALA A 226 0.89 -4.65 23.52
N LEU A 227 0.91 -5.93 23.92
CA LEU A 227 1.48 -6.38 25.18
C LEU A 227 3.01 -6.57 25.15
N ARG A 228 3.67 -6.36 24.00
CA ARG A 228 5.14 -6.45 23.91
C ARG A 228 5.81 -5.27 24.59
N LEU A 229 6.96 -5.53 25.24
CA LEU A 229 7.75 -4.54 25.97
C LEU A 229 8.09 -3.28 25.15
N HIS A 230 8.31 -3.42 23.85
CA HIS A 230 8.70 -2.33 22.96
C HIS A 230 7.52 -1.63 22.26
N CYS A 231 6.29 -2.12 22.48
CA CYS A 231 5.10 -1.49 21.92
C CYS A 231 4.67 -0.30 22.80
N PRO A 232 4.46 0.90 22.23
CA PRO A 232 3.97 2.04 22.98
C PRO A 232 2.56 1.79 23.56
N PRO A 233 2.27 2.28 24.78
CA PRO A 233 0.94 2.17 25.39
C PRO A 233 -0.19 2.76 24.54
N SER A 234 0.11 3.69 23.63
CA SER A 234 -0.87 4.24 22.69
C SER A 234 -1.48 3.17 21.78
N PHE A 235 -0.72 2.14 21.39
CA PHE A 235 -1.27 1.06 20.58
C PHE A 235 -2.22 0.16 21.39
N LEU A 236 -1.88 -0.13 22.65
CA LEU A 236 -2.79 -0.84 23.56
C LEU A 236 -4.11 -0.08 23.74
N LYS A 237 -4.06 1.25 23.86
CA LYS A 237 -5.27 2.09 23.91
C LYS A 237 -6.15 1.89 22.68
N ILE A 238 -5.55 1.91 21.48
CA ILE A 238 -6.27 1.68 20.21
C ILE A 238 -6.94 0.31 20.18
N VAL A 239 -6.24 -0.73 20.65
CA VAL A 239 -6.80 -2.09 20.74
C VAL A 239 -7.98 -2.13 21.71
N LEU A 240 -7.85 -1.58 22.92
CA LEU A 240 -8.93 -1.57 23.91
C LEU A 240 -10.16 -0.78 23.43
N GLU A 241 -9.95 0.34 22.74
CA GLU A 241 -11.02 1.12 22.11
C GLU A 241 -11.74 0.33 21.02
N GLU A 242 -11.04 -0.53 20.28
CA GLU A 242 -11.64 -1.42 19.26
C GLU A 242 -12.54 -2.48 19.92
N TYR A 243 -12.06 -3.18 20.95
CA TYR A 243 -12.88 -4.14 21.70
C TYR A 243 -14.12 -3.48 22.29
N GLN A 244 -13.98 -2.28 22.85
CA GLN A 244 -15.10 -1.52 23.39
C GLN A 244 -16.10 -1.11 22.30
N HIS A 245 -15.63 -0.67 21.14
CA HIS A 245 -16.47 -0.28 20.00
C HIS A 245 -17.36 -1.43 19.52
N HIS A 246 -16.80 -2.65 19.51
CA HIS A 246 -17.50 -3.88 19.13
C HIS A 246 -18.24 -4.55 20.31
N ASN A 247 -18.32 -3.92 21.49
CA ASN A 247 -18.94 -4.49 22.70
C ASN A 247 -18.40 -5.89 23.08
N LEU A 248 -17.10 -6.10 22.91
CA LEU A 248 -16.42 -7.34 23.27
C LEU A 248 -15.60 -7.15 24.54
N ASP A 249 -15.72 -8.11 25.46
CA ASP A 249 -14.77 -8.21 26.58
C ASP A 249 -13.45 -8.82 26.10
N ILE A 250 -12.34 -8.12 26.35
CA ILE A 250 -10.98 -8.61 26.07
C ILE A 250 -10.62 -9.85 26.89
N LYS A 251 -11.33 -10.11 27.99
CA LYS A 251 -11.19 -11.30 28.84
C LYS A 251 -12.31 -12.32 28.63
N GLY A 252 -13.25 -12.04 27.73
CA GLY A 252 -14.40 -12.92 27.49
C GLY A 252 -13.94 -14.27 26.96
N ILE A 253 -14.47 -15.35 27.52
CA ILE A 253 -14.37 -16.69 26.93
C ILE A 253 -15.75 -17.00 26.40
N TYR A 254 -15.90 -17.06 25.07
CA TYR A 254 -17.19 -17.30 24.45
C TYR A 254 -17.27 -18.75 23.95
N SER A 255 -18.25 -19.49 24.45
CA SER A 255 -18.54 -20.87 24.01
C SER A 255 -19.15 -20.93 22.60
N THR A 256 -19.64 -19.80 22.10
CA THR A 256 -20.21 -19.60 20.75
C THR A 256 -19.74 -18.26 20.22
N VAL A 257 -19.56 -18.14 18.90
CA VAL A 257 -19.15 -16.89 18.26
C VAL A 257 -20.12 -15.76 18.62
N PRO A 258 -19.66 -14.68 19.27
CA PRO A 258 -20.50 -13.49 19.41
C PRO A 258 -20.77 -12.91 18.02
N VAL A 259 -22.01 -12.50 17.74
CA VAL A 259 -22.36 -11.83 16.47
C VAL A 259 -21.49 -10.59 16.22
N GLN A 260 -21.15 -9.89 17.29
CA GLN A 260 -20.26 -8.73 17.27
C GLN A 260 -18.83 -9.08 16.82
N LEU A 261 -18.40 -10.31 17.09
CA LEU A 261 -17.11 -10.78 16.63
C LEU A 261 -17.16 -11.09 15.14
N THR A 262 -18.25 -11.70 14.66
CA THR A 262 -18.46 -11.95 13.23
C THR A 262 -18.45 -10.66 12.42
N THR A 263 -19.04 -9.58 12.94
CA THR A 263 -19.02 -8.26 12.28
C THR A 263 -17.63 -7.59 12.25
N TRP A 264 -16.70 -8.01 13.11
CA TRP A 264 -15.35 -7.43 13.18
C TRP A 264 -14.31 -8.31 12.47
N ALA A 265 -14.35 -9.61 12.72
CA ALA A 265 -13.41 -10.58 12.19
C ALA A 265 -13.83 -11.11 10.80
N GLY A 266 -15.05 -10.82 10.35
CA GLY A 266 -15.68 -11.48 9.21
C GLY A 266 -15.88 -12.98 9.46
N ASN A 267 -16.09 -13.76 8.40
CA ASN A 267 -16.22 -15.22 8.46
C ASN A 267 -14.86 -15.94 8.64
N SER A 268 -13.92 -15.35 9.38
CA SER A 268 -12.61 -15.95 9.63
C SER A 268 -12.72 -17.16 10.58
N GLU A 269 -12.57 -18.37 10.04
CA GLU A 269 -12.38 -19.67 10.72
C GLU A 269 -13.40 -20.16 11.75
N GLY A 270 -14.03 -19.34 12.58
CA GLY A 270 -14.79 -19.90 13.69
C GLY A 270 -16.23 -20.28 13.38
N ASP A 271 -16.52 -20.43 12.08
CA ASP A 271 -17.60 -21.28 11.58
C ASP A 271 -17.23 -22.78 11.56
N ARG A 272 -15.95 -23.15 11.72
CA ARG A 272 -15.49 -24.56 11.69
C ARG A 272 -14.74 -25.04 12.92
N PHE A 273 -14.11 -24.16 13.70
CA PHE A 273 -13.37 -24.51 14.92
C PHE A 273 -13.63 -23.46 16.01
N GLU A 274 -13.62 -23.87 17.29
CA GLU A 274 -13.84 -22.97 18.42
C GLU A 274 -12.98 -21.70 18.30
N TRP A 275 -13.58 -20.51 18.46
CA TRP A 275 -12.82 -19.27 18.57
C TRP A 275 -12.08 -19.27 19.90
N HIS A 276 -10.82 -19.66 19.87
CA HIS A 276 -9.94 -19.39 20.99
C HIS A 276 -9.55 -17.91 20.93
N LEU A 277 -10.08 -17.16 21.90
CA LEU A 277 -9.82 -15.74 22.05
C LEU A 277 -8.39 -15.50 22.44
#